data_AF-A0A432UEV3-F1
#
_entry.id   AF-A0A432UEV3-F1
#
_cell.length_a   1.000
_cell.length_b   1.000
_cell.length_c   1.000
_cell.angle_alpha   90.00
_cell.angle_beta   90.00
_cell.angle_gamma   90.00
#
_symmetry.space_group_name_H-M   'P 1'
#
loop_
_entity.id
_entity.type
_entity.pdbx_description
1 polymer ?
#
loop_
_entity_poly.entity_id
_entity_poly.type
_entity_poly.pdbx_seq_one_letter_code
_entity_poly.pdbx_strand_id
1 'polypeptide(L)'
;MFLVHEVSYFLRREHNESVAKILHDPLASANDREVALAMLKNAEISSREILPICQDTGTAIVMGKKGQQVWTGCNDAEELSAGIFATYTGEYLRYSQNAPLSMYEEKNTGSKKFL
;
A
#
# COMPACT_ATOMS: atom_id res chain seq x y z
N MET A 1 -0.81 -15.27 2.66
CA MET A 1 -0.29 -14.20 1.78
C MET A 1 -1.33 -13.09 1.79
N PHE A 2 -1.13 -12.05 2.60
CA PHE A 2 -2.04 -10.92 2.68
C PHE A 2 -1.60 -9.86 1.66
N LEU A 3 -2.38 -9.63 0.60
CA LEU A 3 -1.97 -8.75 -0.52
C LEU A 3 -1.62 -7.32 -0.09
N VAL A 4 -2.29 -6.81 0.95
CA VAL A 4 -2.02 -5.48 1.52
C VAL A 4 -0.65 -5.41 2.19
N HIS A 5 -0.22 -6.52 2.79
CA HIS A 5 1.12 -6.63 3.38
C HIS A 5 2.17 -6.46 2.29
N GLU A 6 2.11 -7.30 1.26
CA GLU A 6 3.16 -7.31 0.24
C GLU A 6 3.30 -5.98 -0.49
N VAL A 7 2.18 -5.34 -0.85
CA VAL A 7 2.23 -4.03 -1.53
C VAL A 7 2.71 -2.89 -0.62
N SER A 8 2.66 -3.07 0.70
CA SER A 8 3.15 -2.08 1.66
C SER A 8 4.67 -2.15 1.86
N TYR A 9 5.29 -3.30 1.60
CA TYR A 9 6.72 -3.54 1.86
C TYR A 9 7.57 -3.77 0.60
N PHE A 10 6.95 -4.17 -0.51
CA PHE A 10 7.65 -4.50 -1.75
C PHE A 10 7.17 -3.66 -2.93
N LEU A 11 8.10 -3.40 -3.84
CA LEU A 11 7.84 -2.75 -5.12
C LEU A 11 8.05 -3.75 -6.25
N ARG A 12 7.34 -3.54 -7.37
CA ARG A 12 7.55 -4.35 -8.57
C ARG A 12 8.99 -4.20 -9.06
N ARG A 13 9.56 -5.31 -9.54
CA ARG A 13 10.90 -5.35 -10.14
C ARG A 13 11.11 -4.24 -11.18
N GLU A 14 10.16 -4.07 -12.10
CA GLU A 14 10.23 -3.06 -13.17
C GLU A 14 10.35 -1.63 -12.63
N HIS A 15 9.67 -1.31 -11.52
CA HIS A 15 9.78 0.00 -10.89
C HIS A 15 11.19 0.21 -10.32
N ASN A 16 11.70 -0.77 -9.56
CA ASN A 16 13.05 -0.70 -9.00
C ASN A 16 14.12 -0.61 -10.10
N GLU A 17 13.98 -1.37 -11.20
CA GLU A 17 14.86 -1.27 -12.35
C GLU A 17 14.78 0.11 -13.03
N SER A 18 13.58 0.69 -13.13
CA SER A 18 13.40 2.04 -13.67
C SER A 18 14.10 3.11 -12.82
N VAL A 19 14.00 3.01 -11.50
CA VAL A 19 14.70 3.92 -10.58
C VAL A 19 16.22 3.70 -10.63
N ALA A 20 16.69 2.44 -10.68
CA ALA A 20 18.11 2.12 -10.78
C ALA A 20 18.76 2.63 -12.07
N LYS A 21 18.04 2.66 -13.20
CA LYS A 21 18.54 3.23 -14.46
C LYS A 21 18.97 4.70 -14.34
N ILE A 22 18.32 5.48 -13.47
CA ILE A 22 18.65 6.89 -13.22
C ILE A 22 20.11 7.06 -12.76
N LEU A 23 20.63 6.09 -11.99
CA LEU A 23 22.01 6.14 -11.48
C LEU A 23 23.04 6.12 -12.61
N HIS A 24 22.73 5.48 -13.73
CA HIS A 24 23.62 5.28 -14.87
C HIS A 24 23.33 6.21 -16.05
N ASP A 25 22.27 7.02 -15.99
CA ASP A 25 21.90 7.92 -17.08
C ASP A 25 22.86 9.12 -17.14
N PRO A 26 23.60 9.34 -18.25
CA PRO A 26 24.50 10.49 -18.37
C PRO A 26 23.77 11.84 -18.36
N LEU A 27 22.47 11.87 -18.66
CA LEU A 27 21.64 13.08 -18.67
C LEU A 27 20.99 13.39 -17.31
N ALA A 28 21.02 12.45 -16.36
CA ALA A 28 20.45 12.67 -15.03
C ALA A 28 21.24 13.74 -14.25
N SER A 29 20.52 14.62 -13.54
CA SER A 29 21.17 15.57 -12.65
C SER A 29 21.77 14.85 -11.43
N ALA A 30 22.63 15.55 -10.67
CA ALA A 30 23.10 15.03 -9.39
C ALA A 30 21.92 14.75 -8.43
N ASN A 31 20.91 15.62 -8.42
CA ASN A 31 19.73 15.46 -7.58
C ASN A 31 18.91 14.22 -7.95
N ASP A 32 18.74 13.95 -9.25
CA ASP A 32 18.00 12.75 -9.69
C ASP A 32 18.66 11.47 -9.18
N ARG A 33 19.99 11.41 -9.21
CA ARG A 33 20.77 10.25 -8.72
C ARG A 33 20.65 10.11 -7.20
N GLU A 34 20.75 11.20 -6.45
CA GLU A 34 20.63 11.19 -4.99
C GLU A 34 19.24 10.74 -4.54
N VAL A 35 18.19 11.27 -5.19
CA VAL A 35 16.80 10.86 -4.92
C VAL A 35 16.59 9.38 -5.29
N ALA A 36 17.08 8.93 -6.46
CA ALA A 36 16.97 7.53 -6.86
C ALA A 36 17.68 6.59 -5.86
N LEU A 37 18.87 6.95 -5.39
CA LEU A 37 19.60 6.19 -4.39
C LEU A 37 18.83 6.13 -3.06
N ALA A 38 18.26 7.24 -2.61
CA ALA A 38 17.45 7.28 -1.40
C ALA A 38 16.19 6.39 -1.52
N MET A 39 15.50 6.43 -2.66
CA MET A 39 14.35 5.58 -2.94
C MET A 39 14.71 4.09 -2.92
N LEU A 40 15.82 3.70 -3.54
CA LEU A 40 16.28 2.30 -3.57
C LEU A 40 16.70 1.79 -2.19
N LYS A 41 17.38 2.63 -1.39
CA LYS A 41 17.70 2.31 0.01
C LYS A 41 16.43 2.14 0.86
N ASN A 42 15.45 3.01 0.67
CA ASN A 42 14.16 2.89 1.35
C ASN A 42 13.43 1.59 0.96
N ALA A 43 13.47 1.20 -0.31
CA ALA A 43 12.92 -0.07 -0.78
C ALA A 43 13.64 -1.29 -0.18
N GLU A 44 14.97 -1.25 -0.06
CA GLU A 44 15.73 -2.31 0.61
C GLU A 44 15.36 -2.42 2.10
N ILE A 45 15.29 -1.31 2.82
CA ILE A 45 14.90 -1.31 4.23
C ILE A 45 13.48 -1.85 4.40
N SER A 46 12.55 -1.40 3.55
CA SER A 46 11.15 -1.81 3.61
C SER A 46 10.96 -3.30 3.32
N SER A 47 11.80 -3.88 2.44
CA SER A 47 11.78 -5.31 2.12
C SER A 47 12.09 -6.24 3.31
N ARG A 48 12.50 -5.68 4.45
CA ARG A 48 12.68 -6.41 5.72
C ARG A 48 11.38 -6.55 6.51
N GLU A 49 10.26 -6.04 5.98
CA GLU A 49 8.90 -6.23 6.48
C GLU A 49 8.64 -5.65 7.88
N ILE A 50 9.47 -4.69 8.33
CA ILE A 50 9.27 -3.98 9.60
C ILE A 50 8.65 -2.60 9.36
N LEU A 51 9.23 -1.82 8.45
CA LEU A 51 8.78 -0.47 8.11
C LEU A 51 8.18 -0.44 6.71
N PRO A 52 6.96 0.10 6.52
CA PRO A 52 6.36 0.18 5.19
C PRO A 52 7.12 1.17 4.30
N ILE A 53 6.99 1.00 2.99
CA ILE A 53 7.71 1.77 1.98
C ILE A 53 7.40 3.28 2.09
N CYS A 54 6.21 3.62 2.57
CA CYS A 54 5.76 4.98 2.78
C CYS A 54 4.98 5.06 4.09
N GLN A 55 5.13 6.19 4.79
CA GLN A 55 4.32 6.49 5.97
C GLN A 55 2.83 6.58 5.63
N ASP A 56 2.48 7.07 4.43
CA ASP A 56 1.13 6.95 3.91
C ASP A 56 0.94 5.60 3.23
N THR A 57 0.33 4.68 3.95
CA THR A 57 0.01 3.33 3.48
C THR A 57 -1.24 3.29 2.59
N GLY A 58 -1.83 4.46 2.27
CA GLY A 58 -2.81 4.63 1.19
C GLY A 58 -4.22 4.12 1.48
N THR A 59 -5.11 4.22 0.49
CA THR A 59 -6.46 3.66 0.56
C THR A 59 -6.45 2.25 -0.03
N ALA A 60 -7.01 1.27 0.69
CA ALA A 60 -7.15 -0.08 0.16
C ALA A 60 -8.23 -0.10 -0.93
N ILE A 61 -7.85 -0.48 -2.14
CA ILE A 61 -8.75 -0.55 -3.30
C ILE A 61 -8.76 -1.99 -3.80
N VAL A 62 -9.96 -2.55 -3.94
CA VAL A 62 -10.15 -3.90 -4.49
C VAL A 62 -10.96 -3.82 -5.77
N MET A 63 -10.39 -4.31 -6.87
CA MET A 63 -11.09 -4.51 -8.13
C MET A 63 -11.31 -6.02 -8.32
N GLY A 64 -12.49 -6.51 -7.95
CA GLY A 64 -12.88 -7.91 -8.14
C GLY A 64 -13.47 -8.16 -9.53
N LYS A 65 -13.03 -9.23 -10.20
CA LYS A 65 -13.67 -9.76 -11.41
C LYS A 65 -14.20 -11.15 -11.11
N LYS A 66 -15.50 -11.25 -10.81
CA LYS A 66 -16.15 -12.51 -10.45
C LYS A 66 -16.88 -13.09 -11.66
N GLY A 67 -16.44 -14.26 -12.10
CA GLY A 67 -17.08 -14.96 -13.21
C GLY A 67 -18.47 -15.48 -12.83
N GLN A 68 -19.34 -15.66 -13.83
CA GLN A 68 -20.72 -16.12 -13.60
C GLN A 68 -20.83 -17.45 -12.83
N GLN A 69 -19.85 -18.35 -13.00
CA GLN A 69 -19.80 -19.66 -12.35
C GLN A 69 -18.93 -19.68 -11.08
N VAL A 70 -18.56 -18.51 -10.55
CA VAL A 70 -17.84 -18.40 -9.28
C VAL A 70 -18.85 -18.02 -8.19
N TRP A 71 -19.19 -18.98 -7.34
CA TRP A 71 -20.08 -18.77 -6.20
C TRP A 71 -19.29 -18.93 -4.90
N THR A 72 -19.14 -17.81 -4.17
CA THR A 72 -18.37 -17.76 -2.93
C THR A 72 -19.18 -18.17 -1.70
N GLY A 73 -20.51 -18.10 -1.77
CA GLY A 73 -21.38 -18.45 -0.65
C GLY A 73 -21.28 -17.51 0.56
N CYS A 74 -20.60 -16.37 0.43
CA CYS A 74 -20.36 -15.40 1.49
C CYS A 74 -20.61 -13.97 0.98
N ASN A 75 -20.47 -12.99 1.87
CA ASN A 75 -20.40 -11.58 1.52
C ASN A 75 -18.97 -11.22 1.12
N ASP A 76 -18.65 -11.27 -0.18
CA ASP A 76 -17.30 -11.02 -0.69
C ASP A 76 -16.70 -9.70 -0.15
N ALA A 77 -17.51 -8.63 -0.09
CA ALA A 77 -17.04 -7.32 0.35
C ALA A 77 -16.62 -7.32 1.82
N GLU A 78 -17.36 -8.03 2.67
CA GLU A 78 -17.07 -8.16 4.09
C GLU A 78 -15.80 -9.00 4.32
N GLU A 79 -15.69 -10.14 3.66
CA GLU A 79 -14.52 -11.03 3.76
C GLU A 79 -13.24 -10.35 3.26
N LEU A 80 -13.32 -9.63 2.14
CA LEU A 80 -12.21 -8.83 1.61
C LEU A 80 -11.82 -7.71 2.59
N SER A 81 -12.82 -7.03 3.17
CA SER A 81 -12.59 -5.97 4.16
C SER A 81 -11.99 -6.51 5.46
N ALA A 82 -12.37 -7.71 5.89
CA ALA A 82 -11.83 -8.36 7.07
C ALA A 82 -10.33 -8.67 6.90
N GLY A 83 -9.91 -9.15 5.73
CA GLY A 83 -8.49 -9.36 5.42
C GLY A 83 -7.68 -8.06 5.39
N ILE A 84 -8.24 -6.99 4.83
CA ILE A 84 -7.63 -5.65 4.85
C ILE A 84 -7.47 -5.17 6.29
N PHE A 85 -8.55 -5.21 7.08
CA PHE A 85 -8.56 -4.83 8.49
C PHE A 85 -7.51 -5.59 9.29
N ALA A 86 -7.44 -6.92 9.13
CA ALA A 86 -6.47 -7.77 9.82
C ALA A 86 -5.03 -7.33 9.54
N THR A 87 -4.71 -6.99 8.29
CA THR A 87 -3.38 -6.49 7.93
C THR A 87 -3.09 -5.14 8.57
N TYR A 88 -4.00 -4.17 8.45
CA TYR A 88 -3.81 -2.83 9.00
C TYR A 88 -3.70 -2.80 10.53
N THR A 89 -4.31 -3.78 11.22
CA THR A 89 -4.29 -3.89 12.68
C THR A 89 -3.16 -4.76 13.21
N GLY A 90 -2.64 -5.69 12.40
CA GLY A 90 -1.54 -6.59 12.78
C GLY A 90 -0.16 -6.04 12.45
N GLU A 91 -0.05 -5.12 11.49
CA GLU A 91 1.22 -4.60 10.97
C GLU A 91 1.43 -3.12 11.34
N TYR A 92 2.66 -2.62 11.14
CA TYR A 92 3.02 -1.22 11.40
C TYR A 92 2.55 -0.26 10.29
N LEU A 93 1.26 -0.32 9.95
CA LEU A 93 0.62 0.51 8.93
C LEU A 93 -0.15 1.68 9.55
N ARG A 94 -0.55 2.66 8.73
CA ARG A 94 -1.18 3.90 9.18
C ARG A 94 -2.70 3.86 8.96
N TYR A 95 -3.49 4.30 9.95
CA TYR A 95 -4.93 4.53 9.79
C TYR A 95 -5.20 5.93 9.21
N SER A 96 -5.70 6.03 7.98
CA SER A 96 -5.75 7.28 7.22
C SER A 96 -7.14 7.61 6.66
N GLN A 97 -8.17 6.91 7.12
CA GLN A 97 -9.54 7.11 6.64
C GLN A 97 -10.37 7.84 7.69
N ASN A 98 -10.95 8.97 7.28
CA ASN A 98 -11.82 9.81 8.09
C ASN A 98 -13.29 9.62 7.67
N ALA A 99 -14.14 9.14 8.57
CA ALA A 99 -15.57 9.02 8.35
C ALA A 99 -16.29 10.34 8.66
N PRO A 100 -17.17 10.84 7.77
CA PRO A 100 -17.98 12.02 8.04
C PRO A 100 -19.11 11.66 9.01
N LEU A 101 -19.22 12.42 10.12
CA LEU A 101 -20.32 12.34 11.08
C LEU A 101 -21.40 13.39 10.78
N SER A 102 -20.99 14.51 10.21
CA SER A 102 -21.87 15.55 9.67
C SER A 102 -21.18 16.19 8.45
N MET A 103 -21.71 17.31 7.95
CA MET A 103 -21.07 18.05 6.86
C MET A 103 -19.67 18.57 7.23
N TYR A 104 -19.42 18.83 8.51
CA TYR A 104 -18.18 19.47 8.98
C TYR A 104 -17.43 18.65 10.03
N GLU A 105 -18.07 17.64 10.63
CA GLU A 105 -17.46 16.79 11.64
C GLU A 105 -16.99 15.48 11.00
N GLU A 106 -15.73 15.14 11.25
CA GLU A 106 -15.12 13.89 10.82
C GLU A 106 -14.44 13.19 11.99
N LYS A 107 -14.35 11.86 11.91
CA LYS A 107 -13.59 11.06 12.86
C LYS A 107 -12.76 10.02 12.12
N ASN A 108 -11.49 9.86 12.51
CA ASN A 108 -10.68 8.75 12.01
C ASN A 108 -11.32 7.41 12.41
N THR A 109 -11.42 6.51 11.45
CA THR A 109 -12.03 5.19 11.62
C THR A 109 -11.23 4.26 12.54
N GLY A 110 -9.97 4.61 12.86
CA GLY A 110 -9.08 3.85 13.74
C GLY A 110 -8.67 2.48 13.19
N SER A 111 -9.08 2.15 11.97
CA SER A 111 -8.96 0.82 11.40
C SER A 111 -8.90 0.78 9.86
N LYS A 112 -8.80 1.95 9.20
CA LYS A 112 -8.85 2.09 7.73
C LYS A 112 -10.10 1.50 7.06
N LYS A 113 -11.19 1.29 7.82
CA LYS A 113 -12.48 0.80 7.31
C LYS A 113 -13.56 1.88 7.44
N PHE A 114 -14.29 2.15 6.37
CA PHE A 114 -15.62 2.77 6.47
C PHE A 114 -16.61 1.60 6.55
N LEU A 115 -17.50 1.59 7.55
CA LEU A 115 -18.42 0.51 7.97
C LEU A 115 -17.97 -0.26 9.21
#